data_AF-A0A6N6PBE7-F1
#
_entry.id   AF-A0A6N6PBE7-F1
#
_cell.length_a   1.000
_cell.length_b   1.000
_cell.length_c   1.000
_cell.angle_alpha   90.00
_cell.angle_beta   90.00
_cell.angle_gamma   90.00
#
_symmetry.space_group_name_H-M   'P 1'
#
loop_
_entity.id
_entity.type
_entity.pdbx_description
1 polymer ?
#
loop_
_entity_poly.entity_id
_entity_poly.type
_entity_poly.pdbx_seq_one_letter_code
_entity_poly.pdbx_strand_id
1 'polypeptide(L)' 'DQVKCSHGSTSSQISEEEIFYLRARGIDPTAARQLIACGFCVEAVSRLGDDALETLVVGFIEAKFAAISAA' A
#
# COMPACT_ATOMS: atom_id res chain seq x y z
N ASP A 1 18.76 -31.56 12.85
CA ASP A 1 17.84 -31.22 13.94
C ASP A 1 18.25 -29.92 14.65
N GLN A 2 18.58 -28.87 13.89
CA GLN A 2 18.82 -27.54 14.45
C GLN A 2 18.24 -26.54 13.46
N VAL A 3 17.02 -26.09 13.72
CA VAL A 3 16.35 -25.06 12.92
C VAL A 3 16.05 -23.86 13.82
N LYS A 4 16.22 -22.66 13.27
CA LYS A 4 15.73 -21.42 13.87
C LYS A 4 14.62 -20.88 12.99
N CYS A 5 13.44 -20.75 13.57
CA CYS A 5 12.27 -20.19 12.91
C CYS A 5 11.81 -18.93 13.67
N SER A 6 11.47 -17.87 12.94
CA SER A 6 10.83 -16.66 13.47
C SER A 6 9.62 -16.30 12.62
N HIS A 7 8.64 -15.64 13.25
CA HIS A 7 7.49 -15.04 12.58
C HIS A 7 7.15 -13.72 13.28
N GLY A 8 6.55 -12.80 12.53
CA GLY A 8 6.12 -11.50 13.04
C GLY A 8 4.89 -11.04 12.26
N SER A 9 3.99 -10.33 12.94
CA SER A 9 2.81 -9.72 12.35
C SER A 9 2.62 -8.34 12.95
N THR A 10 2.24 -7.38 12.12
CA THR A 10 1.96 -6.01 12.55
C THR A 10 0.62 -5.57 11.98
N SER A 11 -0.10 -4.75 12.73
CA SER A 11 -1.35 -4.12 12.30
C SER A 11 -1.34 -2.68 12.82
N SER A 12 -1.65 -1.75 11.94
CA SER A 12 -1.72 -0.33 12.26
C SER A 12 -2.65 0.39 11.27
N GLN A 13 -3.05 1.60 11.63
CA GLN A 13 -3.74 2.51 10.73
C GLN A 13 -2.72 3.37 9.98
N ILE A 14 -3.13 3.95 8.85
CA ILE A 14 -2.32 4.96 8.14
C ILE A 14 -2.09 6.15 9.09
N SER A 15 -0.85 6.65 9.16
CA SER A 15 -0.50 7.74 10.06
C SER A 15 -1.15 9.05 9.63
N GLU A 16 -1.84 9.72 10.56
CA GLU A 16 -2.38 11.06 10.31
C GLU A 16 -1.26 12.10 10.09
N GLU A 17 -0.05 11.86 10.57
CA GLU A 17 1.11 12.71 10.30
C GLU A 17 1.58 12.59 8.85
N GLU A 18 1.60 11.38 8.29
CA GLU A 18 1.90 11.14 6.88
C GLU A 18 0.84 11.79 5.97
N ILE A 19 -0.43 11.67 6.35
CA ILE A 19 -1.53 12.36 5.67
C ILE A 19 -1.39 13.87 5.75
N PHE A 20 -1.09 14.42 6.93
CA PHE A 20 -0.83 15.85 7.10
C PHE A 20 0.32 16.33 6.21
N TYR A 21 1.41 15.58 6.15
CA TYR A 21 2.58 15.90 5.33
C TYR A 21 2.27 15.95 3.82
N LEU A 22 1.46 15.00 3.33
CA LEU A 22 1.00 14.98 1.93
C LEU A 22 0.02 16.12 1.65
N ARG A 23 -0.90 16.40 2.58
CA ARG A 23 -1.85 17.52 2.48
C ARG A 23 -1.17 18.88 2.46
N ALA A 24 -0.07 19.05 3.21
CA ALA A 24 0.73 20.28 3.17
C ALA A 24 1.34 20.55 1.78
N ARG A 25 1.41 19.52 0.91
CA ARG A 25 1.83 19.62 -0.50
C ARG A 25 0.66 19.74 -1.47
N GLY A 26 -0.55 19.99 -0.97
CA GLY A 26 -1.75 20.16 -1.78
C GLY A 26 -2.40 18.85 -2.25
N ILE A 27 -2.01 17.71 -1.67
CA ILE A 27 -2.63 16.42 -2.00
C ILE A 27 -3.91 16.26 -1.19
N ASP A 28 -5.01 15.93 -1.86
CA ASP A 28 -6.30 15.66 -1.23
C ASP A 28 -6.17 14.51 -0.19
N PRO A 29 -6.82 14.61 0.99
CA PRO A 29 -6.78 13.57 2.03
C PRO A 29 -7.16 12.16 1.56
N THR A 30 -8.06 12.01 0.59
CA THR A 30 -8.43 10.72 0.03
C THR A 30 -7.32 10.18 -0.87
N ALA A 31 -6.79 11.03 -1.76
CA ALA A 31 -5.64 10.67 -2.60
C ALA A 31 -4.41 10.33 -1.76
N ALA A 32 -4.15 11.05 -0.66
CA ALA A 32 -3.04 10.80 0.25
C ALA A 32 -3.12 9.39 0.88
N ARG A 33 -4.31 8.98 1.34
CA ARG A 33 -4.52 7.63 1.88
C ARG A 33 -4.31 6.55 0.82
N GLN A 34 -4.80 6.77 -0.40
CA GLN A 34 -4.62 5.85 -1.51
C GLN A 34 -3.15 5.71 -1.91
N LEU A 35 -2.41 6.82 -1.97
CA LEU A 35 -0.98 6.81 -2.27
C LEU A 35 -0.18 5.99 -1.25
N ILE A 36 -0.43 6.19 0.05
CA ILE A 36 0.25 5.43 1.10
C ILE A 36 -0.12 3.95 1.02
N ALA A 37 -1.40 3.63 0.87
CA ALA A 37 -1.88 2.25 0.80
C ALA A 37 -1.34 1.50 -0.43
N CYS A 38 -1.33 2.15 -1.60
CA CYS A 38 -0.74 1.57 -2.81
C CYS A 38 0.77 1.39 -2.65
N GLY A 39 1.48 2.41 -2.16
CA GLY A 39 2.92 2.35 -1.90
C GLY A 39 3.32 1.22 -0.95
N PHE A 40 2.53 0.97 0.09
CA PHE A 40 2.73 -0.17 0.99
C PHE A 40 2.65 -1.52 0.26
N CYS A 41 1.74 -1.65 -0.71
CA CYS A 41 1.59 -2.89 -1.48
C CYS A 41 2.71 -3.13 -2.50
N VAL A 42 3.39 -2.09 -2.99
CA VAL A 42 4.39 -2.19 -4.06
C VAL A 42 5.50 -3.19 -3.71
N GLU A 43 6.00 -3.21 -2.47
CA GLU A 43 7.06 -4.14 -2.07
C GLU A 43 6.63 -5.60 -2.12
N ALA A 44 5.36 -5.90 -1.83
CA ALA A 44 4.84 -7.25 -1.93
C ALA A 44 4.66 -7.67 -3.39
N VAL A 45 4.20 -6.73 -4.23
CA VAL A 45 3.95 -6.97 -5.66
C VAL A 45 5.26 -7.13 -6.43
N SER A 46 6.30 -6.35 -6.13
CA SER A 46 7.60 -6.43 -6.82
C SER A 46 8.35 -7.75 -6.60
N ARG A 47 7.89 -8.60 -5.67
CA ARG A 47 8.41 -9.95 -5.46
C ARG A 47 7.91 -10.96 -6.50
N LEU A 48 6.97 -10.56 -7.36
CA LEU A 48 6.44 -11.41 -8.43
C LEU A 48 7.46 -11.59 -9.57
N GLY A 49 8.26 -10.57 -9.88
CA GLY A 49 9.37 -10.67 -10.83
C GLY A 49 8.94 -10.77 -12.29
N ASP A 50 7.73 -10.30 -12.61
CA ASP A 50 7.19 -10.23 -13.97
C ASP A 50 6.44 -8.89 -14.15
N ASP A 51 6.99 -8.01 -14.97
CA ASP A 51 6.49 -6.64 -15.13
C ASP A 51 5.01 -6.56 -15.57
N ALA A 52 4.57 -7.50 -16.41
CA ALA A 52 3.20 -7.52 -16.91
C ALA A 52 2.21 -7.94 -15.81
N LEU A 53 2.58 -8.95 -15.03
CA LEU A 53 1.81 -9.40 -13.87
C LEU A 53 1.80 -8.33 -12.77
N GLU A 54 2.94 -7.70 -12.50
CA GLU A 54 3.03 -6.61 -11.52
C GLU A 54 2.12 -5.45 -11.90
N THR A 55 2.16 -5.02 -13.17
CA THR A 55 1.28 -3.97 -13.69
C THR A 55 -0.20 -4.35 -13.54
N LEU A 56 -0.55 -5.60 -13.86
CA LEU A 56 -1.92 -6.10 -13.71
C LEU A 56 -2.38 -6.05 -12.24
N VAL A 57 -1.54 -6.53 -11.33
CA VAL A 57 -1.85 -6.59 -9.89
C VAL A 57 -1.95 -5.19 -9.27
N VAL A 58 -1.04 -4.28 -9.61
CA VAL A 58 -1.12 -2.88 -9.20
C VAL A 58 -2.45 -2.26 -9.64
N GLY A 59 -2.87 -2.48 -10.89
CA GLY A 59 -4.15 -1.98 -11.38
C GLY A 59 -5.36 -2.51 -10.59
N PHE A 60 -5.33 -3.78 -10.16
CA PHE A 60 -6.38 -4.32 -9.29
C PHE A 60 -6.40 -3.68 -7.91
N ILE A 61 -5.22 -3.43 -7.32
CA ILE A 61 -5.08 -2.80 -6.00
C ILE A 61 -5.60 -1.36 -6.03
N GLU A 62 -5.19 -0.58 -7.04
CA GLU A 62 -5.65 0.80 -7.24
C GLU A 62 -7.17 0.86 -7.39
N ALA A 63 -7.75 0.00 -8.23
CA ALA A 63 -9.20 -0.08 -8.41
C ALA A 63 -9.93 -0.43 -7.11
N LYS A 64 -9.35 -1.33 -6.29
CA LYS A 64 -9.92 -1.72 -5.01
C LYS A 64 -9.93 -0.56 -4.01
N PHE A 65 -8.84 0.17 -3.88
CA PHE A 65 -8.76 1.32 -2.97
C PHE A 65 -9.62 2.50 -3.44
N ALA A 66 -9.74 2.72 -4.74
CA ALA A 66 -10.66 3.69 -5.32
C ALA A 66 -12.12 3.39 -4.91
N ALA A 67 -12.54 2.13 -5.02
CA ALA A 67 -13.88 1.70 -4.62
C ALA A 67 -14.15 1.86 -3.11
N ILE A 68 -13.16 1.55 -2.25
CA ILE A 68 -13.30 1.69 -0.79
C ILE A 68 -13.41 3.15 -0.38
N SER A 69 -12.68 4.03 -1.06
CA SER A 69 -12.62 5.46 -0.72
C SER A 69 -13.85 6.24 -1.20
N ALA A 70 -14.61 5.66 -2.13
CA ALA A 70 -15.86 6.23 -2.67
C ALA A 70 -17.11 5.80 -1.89
N ALA A 71 -16.98 4.83 -0.98
CA ALA A 71 -18.05 4.30 -0.12
C ALA A 71 -18.05 4.99 1.25
#